data_AF-G5EEN9-F1
#
_entry.id   AF-G5EEN9-F1
#
_cell.length_a   1.000
_cell.length_b   1.000
_cell.length_c   1.000
_cell.angle_alpha   90.00
_cell.angle_beta   90.00
_cell.angle_gamma   90.00
#
_symmetry.space_group_name_H-M   'P 1'
#
loop_
_entity.id
_entity.type
_entity.pdbx_description
1 polymer ?
#
loop_
_entity_poly.entity_id
_entity_poly.type
_entity_poly.pdbx_seq_one_letter_code
_entity_poly.pdbx_strand_id
1 'polypeptide(L)'
;MFISIGFLIIIFPVYGIVSVKIYKSGFPISLQKWINIIAAISLLIFCFIFISVILIGSDLQMMNQLLTPTSFRLGYSAWLSVSSAVLLIPVMIPSFYFSYKKIRHFQKFNNDL
;
A
#
# COMPACT_ATOMS: atom_id res chain seq x y z
N MET A 1 -12.43 1.52 9.05
CA MET A 1 -11.09 2.09 9.32
C MET A 1 -10.20 1.15 10.13
N PHE A 2 -10.63 0.57 11.25
CA PHE A 2 -9.80 -0.36 12.05
C PHE A 2 -9.25 -1.57 11.28
N ILE A 3 -9.97 -2.05 10.25
CA ILE A 3 -9.49 -3.16 9.42
C ILE A 3 -8.17 -2.85 8.69
N SER A 4 -7.87 -1.57 8.38
CA SER A 4 -6.60 -1.20 7.74
C SER A 4 -5.40 -1.45 8.66
N ILE A 5 -5.58 -1.27 9.96
CA ILE A 5 -4.57 -1.59 10.97
C ILE A 5 -4.37 -3.10 11.03
N GLY A 6 -5.45 -3.88 10.96
CA GLY A 6 -5.38 -5.34 10.86
C GLY A 6 -4.60 -5.80 9.63
N PHE A 7 -4.87 -5.21 8.47
CA PHE A 7 -4.09 -5.50 7.25
C PHE A 7 -2.62 -5.15 7.39
N LEU A 8 -2.28 -4.01 8.02
CA LEU A 8 -0.88 -3.66 8.28
C LEU A 8 -0.19 -4.71 9.17
N ILE A 9 -0.85 -5.11 10.26
CA ILE A 9 -0.33 -6.13 11.20
C ILE A 9 -0.14 -7.48 10.51
N ILE A 10 -0.89 -7.79 9.45
CA ILE A 10 -0.71 -9.04 8.68
C ILE A 10 0.35 -8.87 7.60
N ILE A 11 0.32 -7.79 6.82
CA ILE A 11 1.20 -7.56 5.68
C ILE A 11 2.65 -7.39 6.15
N PHE A 12 2.89 -6.67 7.24
CA PHE A 12 4.22 -6.37 7.72
C PHE A 12 5.03 -7.63 8.12
N PRO A 13 4.51 -8.56 8.96
CA PRO A 13 5.21 -9.79 9.28
C PRO A 13 5.30 -10.74 8.08
N VAL A 14 4.27 -10.83 7.23
CA VAL A 14 4.35 -11.65 6.01
C VAL A 14 5.45 -11.14 5.09
N TYR A 15 5.53 -9.84 4.88
CA TYR A 15 6.60 -9.20 4.11
C TYR A 15 7.97 -9.40 4.77
N GLY A 16 8.06 -9.31 6.10
CA GLY A 16 9.28 -9.59 6.85
C GLY A 16 9.75 -11.03 6.67
N ILE A 17 8.85 -12.03 6.78
CA ILE A 17 9.15 -13.44 6.57
C ILE A 17 9.64 -13.69 5.14
N VAL A 18 8.95 -13.13 4.15
CA VAL A 18 9.34 -13.23 2.73
C VAL A 18 10.71 -12.59 2.50
N SER A 19 10.97 -11.41 3.06
CA SER A 19 12.24 -10.69 2.94
C SER A 19 13.40 -11.46 3.58
N VAL A 20 13.18 -12.04 4.77
CA VAL A 20 14.18 -12.88 5.45
C VAL A 20 14.45 -14.15 4.65
N LYS A 21 13.41 -14.78 4.09
CA LYS A 21 13.55 -15.99 3.26
C LYS A 21 14.36 -15.71 1.99
N ILE A 22 14.15 -14.54 1.38
CA ILE A 22 14.91 -14.07 0.23
C ILE A 22 16.38 -13.83 0.58
N TYR A 23 16.64 -13.21 1.72
CA TYR A 23 18.01 -12.97 2.18
C TYR A 23 18.78 -14.29 2.41
N LYS A 24 18.09 -15.33 2.91
CA LYS A 24 18.70 -16.63 3.21
C LYS A 24 18.82 -17.57 2.01
N SER A 25 17.81 -17.66 1.16
CA SER A 25 17.70 -18.70 0.12
C SER A 25 17.98 -18.19 -1.30
N GLY A 26 18.43 -16.94 -1.44
CA GLY A 26 18.48 -16.27 -2.73
C GLY A 26 17.11 -15.82 -3.20
N PHE A 27 17.04 -15.28 -4.42
CA PHE A 27 15.87 -14.57 -4.96
C PHE A 27 15.10 -15.42 -6.00
N PRO A 28 14.46 -16.56 -5.63
CA PRO A 28 13.81 -17.43 -6.60
C PRO A 28 12.58 -16.76 -7.23
N ILE A 29 12.30 -17.11 -8.49
CA ILE A 29 11.22 -16.55 -9.31
C ILE A 29 9.86 -16.60 -8.59
N SER A 30 9.60 -17.65 -7.81
CA SER A 30 8.37 -17.80 -7.02
C SER A 30 8.23 -16.71 -5.96
N LEU A 31 9.28 -16.42 -5.20
CA LEU A 31 9.29 -15.37 -4.16
C LEU A 31 9.12 -13.97 -4.77
N GLN A 32 9.62 -13.73 -5.98
CA GLN A 32 9.41 -12.46 -6.68
C GLN A 32 7.93 -12.24 -7.00
N LYS A 33 7.23 -13.28 -7.47
CA LYS A 33 5.78 -13.22 -7.72
C LYS A 33 5.02 -12.90 -6.44
N TRP A 34 5.40 -13.50 -5.32
CA TRP A 34 4.79 -13.22 -4.01
C TRP A 34 4.99 -11.77 -3.57
N ILE A 35 6.19 -11.20 -3.70
CA ILE A 35 6.43 -9.78 -3.38
C ILE A 35 5.53 -8.88 -4.24
N ASN A 36 5.46 -9.15 -5.56
CA ASN A 36 4.64 -8.33 -6.45
C ASN A 36 3.15 -8.40 -6.10
N ILE A 37 2.64 -9.57 -5.71
CA ILE A 37 1.25 -9.74 -5.26
C ILE A 37 1.02 -8.95 -3.96
N ILE A 38 1.89 -9.11 -2.96
CA ILE A 38 1.79 -8.38 -1.69
C ILE A 38 1.80 -6.87 -1.94
N ALA A 39 2.68 -6.39 -2.81
CA ALA A 39 2.76 -4.98 -3.15
C ALA A 39 1.55 -4.48 -3.94
N ALA A 40 0.98 -5.27 -4.85
CA ALA A 40 -0.24 -4.91 -5.57
C ALA A 40 -1.43 -4.80 -4.63
N ILE A 41 -1.58 -5.75 -3.70
CA ILE A 41 -2.60 -5.71 -2.65
C ILE A 41 -2.38 -4.49 -1.74
N SER A 42 -1.13 -4.22 -1.35
CA SER A 42 -0.75 -3.07 -0.54
C SER A 42 -1.11 -1.73 -1.22
N LEU A 43 -0.82 -1.60 -2.51
CA LEU A 43 -1.17 -0.43 -3.33
C LEU A 43 -2.69 -0.26 -3.38
N LEU A 44 -3.42 -1.33 -3.63
CA LEU A 44 -4.88 -1.31 -3.71
C LEU A 44 -5.49 -0.87 -2.37
N ILE A 45 -4.99 -1.39 -1.24
CA ILE A 45 -5.40 -0.97 0.11
C ILE A 45 -5.09 0.52 0.32
N PHE A 46 -3.89 0.97 -0.07
CA PHE A 46 -3.51 2.39 0.01
C PHE A 46 -4.48 3.29 -0.76
N CYS A 47 -4.81 2.93 -2.01
CA CYS A 47 -5.76 3.67 -2.83
C CYS A 47 -7.15 3.74 -2.19
N PHE A 48 -7.67 2.63 -1.67
CA PHE A 48 -8.97 2.62 -0.99
C PHE A 48 -8.99 3.48 0.26
N ILE A 49 -7.92 3.46 1.07
CA ILE A 49 -7.82 4.32 2.27
C ILE A 49 -7.78 5.78 1.86
N PHE A 50 -6.95 6.12 0.87
CA PHE A 50 -6.82 7.49 0.40
C PHE A 50 -8.14 8.05 -0.14
N ILE A 51 -8.84 7.28 -0.99
CA ILE A 51 -10.17 7.64 -1.51
C ILE A 51 -11.18 7.80 -0.36
N SER A 52 -11.19 6.88 0.61
CA SER A 52 -12.12 6.95 1.75
C SER A 52 -11.89 8.20 2.60
N VAL A 53 -10.63 8.58 2.84
CA VAL A 53 -10.28 9.77 3.62
C VAL A 53 -10.67 11.04 2.88
N ILE A 54 -10.48 11.11 1.56
CA ILE A 54 -10.94 12.23 0.74
C ILE A 54 -12.46 12.36 0.79
N LEU A 55 -13.20 11.26 0.60
CA LEU A 55 -14.66 11.25 0.64
C LEU A 55 -15.18 11.74 2.01
N ILE A 56 -14.65 11.20 3.11
CA ILE A 56 -15.04 11.62 4.47
C ILE A 56 -14.65 13.08 4.73
N GLY A 57 -13.48 13.52 4.25
CA GLY A 57 -13.07 14.92 4.35
C GLY A 57 -14.02 15.86 3.61
N SER A 58 -14.45 15.49 2.39
CA SER A 58 -15.40 16.27 1.61
C SER A 58 -16.80 16.33 2.24
N ASP A 59 -17.26 15.21 2.81
CA ASP A 59 -18.55 15.13 3.50
C ASP A 59 -18.54 15.98 4.78
N LEU A 60 -17.48 15.91 5.57
CA LEU A 60 -17.32 16.75 6.77
C LEU A 60 -17.22 18.23 6.44
N GLN A 61 -16.58 18.58 5.32
CA GLN A 61 -16.54 19.97 4.84
C GLN A 61 -17.95 20.46 4.48
N MET A 62 -18.75 19.64 3.78
CA MET A 62 -20.14 19.96 3.46
C MET A 62 -20.99 20.11 4.73
N MET A 63 -20.86 19.20 5.68
CA MET A 63 -21.59 19.25 6.96
C MET A 63 -21.23 20.49 7.80
N ASN A 64 -19.97 20.90 7.81
CA ASN A 64 -19.51 22.10 8.52
C ASN A 64 -20.05 23.40 7.90
N GLN A 65 -20.34 23.42 6.61
CA GLN A 65 -20.98 24.57 5.96
C GLN A 65 -22.48 24.64 6.29
N LEU A 66 -23.14 23.49 6.44
CA LEU A 66 -24.58 23.40 6.68
C LEU A 66 -24.98 23.53 8.16
N LEU A 67 -24.16 23.06 9.10
CA LEU A 67 -24.50 22.99 10.53
C LEU A 67 -23.65 23.93 11.39
N THR A 68 -23.65 25.24 11.12
CA THR A 68 -23.09 26.22 12.07
C THR A 68 -23.99 26.32 13.32
N PRO A 69 -23.44 26.25 14.56
CA PRO A 69 -22.03 26.41 14.92
C PRO A 69 -21.26 25.09 15.17
N THR A 70 -21.83 23.92 14.91
CA THR A 70 -21.15 22.65 15.18
C THR A 70 -20.08 22.37 14.14
N SER A 71 -18.81 22.30 14.57
CA SER A 71 -17.71 21.85 13.71
C SER A 71 -17.45 20.36 13.92
N PHE A 72 -17.67 19.57 12.89
CA PHE A 72 -17.27 18.18 12.80
C PHE A 72 -15.81 18.10 12.39
N ARG A 73 -15.03 17.30 13.13
CA ARG A 73 -13.61 17.05 12.88
C ARG A 73 -13.39 15.59 12.51
N LEU A 74 -12.35 15.33 11.70
CA LEU A 74 -11.90 13.98 11.42
C LEU A 74 -11.53 13.26 12.73
N GLY A 75 -12.10 12.09 12.97
CA GLY A 75 -11.75 11.26 14.13
C GLY A 75 -10.32 10.73 14.04
N TYR A 76 -9.71 10.41 15.20
CA TYR A 76 -8.37 9.83 15.28
C TYR A 76 -8.22 8.51 14.49
N SER A 77 -9.31 7.76 14.30
CA SER A 77 -9.33 6.54 13.50
C SER A 77 -8.99 6.78 12.02
N ALA A 78 -9.36 7.94 11.46
CA ALA A 78 -9.02 8.30 10.09
C ALA A 78 -7.53 8.59 9.96
N TRP A 79 -6.96 9.34 10.92
CA TRP A 79 -5.52 9.59 10.99
C TRP A 79 -4.70 8.31 11.15
N LEU A 80 -5.14 7.38 12.01
CA LEU A 80 -4.50 6.07 12.15
C LEU A 80 -4.53 5.28 10.84
N SER A 81 -5.62 5.37 10.07
CA SER A 81 -5.74 4.71 8.77
C SER A 81 -4.76 5.30 7.76
N VAL A 82 -4.65 6.64 7.68
CA VAL A 82 -3.66 7.32 6.82
C VAL A 82 -2.23 6.92 7.21
N SER A 83 -1.90 6.94 8.50
CA SER A 83 -0.58 6.51 8.99
C SER A 83 -0.27 5.07 8.62
N SER A 84 -1.26 4.16 8.72
CA SER A 84 -1.10 2.77 8.29
C SER A 84 -0.85 2.65 6.78
N ALA A 85 -1.52 3.48 5.97
CA ALA A 85 -1.31 3.51 4.52
C ALA A 85 0.09 4.02 4.16
N VAL A 86 0.59 5.06 4.84
CA VAL A 86 1.96 5.56 4.61
C VAL A 86 3.02 4.51 4.95
N LEU A 87 2.81 3.74 6.02
CA LEU A 87 3.72 2.64 6.40
C LEU A 87 3.73 1.46 5.41
N LEU A 88 2.75 1.38 4.51
CA LEU A 88 2.71 0.39 3.44
C LEU A 88 3.57 0.77 2.22
N ILE A 89 3.97 2.04 2.08
CA ILE A 89 4.78 2.53 0.95
C ILE A 89 6.13 1.80 0.84
N PRO A 90 6.91 1.59 1.92
CA PRO A 90 8.19 0.88 1.84
C PRO A 90 8.06 -0.56 1.31
N VAL A 91 6.93 -1.22 1.56
CA VAL A 91 6.64 -2.58 1.04
C VAL A 91 6.43 -2.57 -0.48
N MET A 92 5.98 -1.45 -1.03
CA MET A 92 5.72 -1.30 -2.47
C MET A 92 7.01 -1.02 -3.27
N ILE A 93 8.01 -0.35 -2.69
CA ILE A 93 9.27 0.02 -3.36
C ILE A 93 9.96 -1.17 -4.05
N PRO A 94 10.16 -2.33 -3.40
CA PRO A 94 10.79 -3.48 -4.05
C PRO A 94 10.00 -3.98 -5.26
N SER A 95 8.66 -3.99 -5.20
CA SER A 95 7.84 -4.44 -6.33
C SER A 95 8.00 -3.54 -7.56
N PHE A 96 8.09 -2.22 -7.36
CA PHE A 96 8.39 -1.29 -8.45
C PHE A 96 9.78 -1.57 -9.03
N TYR A 97 10.78 -1.80 -8.17
CA TYR A 97 12.13 -2.16 -8.60
C TYR A 97 12.18 -3.47 -9.41
N PHE A 98 11.47 -4.51 -8.97
CA PHE A 98 11.42 -5.80 -9.66
C PHE A 98 10.65 -5.72 -10.98
N SER A 99 9.52 -5.02 -10.99
CA SER A 99 8.74 -4.79 -12.22
C SER A 99 9.57 -4.05 -13.26
N TYR A 100 10.30 -3.01 -12.83
CA TYR A 100 11.21 -2.27 -13.71
C TYR A 100 12.36 -3.13 -14.26
N LYS A 101 12.99 -3.96 -13.42
CA LYS A 101 14.05 -4.88 -13.84
C LYS A 101 13.54 -5.92 -14.84
N LYS A 102 12.33 -6.45 -14.64
CA LYS A 102 11.70 -7.41 -15.56
C LYS A 102 11.43 -6.76 -16.93
N ILE A 103 10.89 -5.54 -16.96
CA ILE A 103 10.64 -4.78 -18.20
C ILE A 103 11.96 -4.58 -18.98
N ARG A 104 13.04 -4.18 -18.31
CA ARG A 104 14.36 -4.02 -18.97
C ARG A 104 14.87 -5.33 -19.58
N HIS A 105 14.67 -6.48 -18.92
CA HIS A 105 15.12 -7.77 -19.47
C HIS A 105 14.33 -8.18 -20.71
N PHE A 106 13.02 -7.88 -20.77
CA PHE A 106 12.20 -8.10 -21.97
C PHE A 106 12.56 -7.15 -23.10
N GLN A 107 12.82 -5.88 -22.82
CA GLN A 107 13.26 -4.91 -23.82
C GLN A 107 14.60 -5.31 -24.45
N LYS A 108 15.54 -5.81 -23.65
CA LYS A 108 16.83 -6.29 -24.17
C LYS A 108 16.65 -7.50 -25.10
N PHE A 109 15.86 -8.49 -24.70
CA PHE A 109 15.59 -9.67 -25.52
C PHE A 109 14.91 -9.34 -26.85
N ASN A 110 14.01 -8.35 -26.87
CA ASN A 110 13.32 -7.92 -28.08
C ASN A 110 14.17 -7.04 -29.01
N ASN A 111 15.29 -6.49 -28.53
CA ASN A 111 16.24 -5.74 -29.34
C ASN A 111 17.37 -6.65 -29.89
N ASP A 112 17.55 -7.84 -29.33
CA ASP A 112 18.54 -8.83 -29.76
C ASP A 112 17.97 -9.80 -30.83
N LEU A 113 16.70 -9.63 -31.25
CA LEU A 113 15.95 -10.40 -32.25
C LEU A 113 15.67 -9.54 -33.49
#